data_AF-C1IDS2-F1
#
_entry.id   AF-C1IDS2-F1
#
_cell.length_a   1.000
_cell.length_b   1.000
_cell.length_c   1.000
_cell.angle_alpha   90.00
_cell.angle_beta   90.00
_cell.angle_gamma   90.00
#
_symmetry.space_group_name_H-M   'P 1'
#
loop_
_entity.id
_entity.type
_entity.pdbx_description
1 polymer ?
#
loop_
_entity_poly.entity_id
_entity_poly.type
_entity_poly.pdbx_seq_one_letter_code
_entity_poly.pdbx_strand_id
1 'polypeptide(L)'
;QGTVSKIRDAIREQREITVQLINYTKSGKKFWNLFHLQPMRDQKGELQYFIGVQLDGSDHVEPLRNRLSERAEQQSAKLVKATAENVDEAVRELPDANSRPEDLWAIHSQPVFPRPHKRDSIAWAAIRKITERGEKIGLNHFKPIRPLGCGDTGSVHLVELIGSGQ
;
A
#
# COMPACT_ATOMS: atom_id res chain seq x y z
N GLN A 1 27.35 -15.93 -22.32
CA GLN A 1 26.18 -16.51 -21.63
C GLN A 1 26.11 -16.21 -20.13
N GLY A 2 27.23 -15.89 -19.45
CA GLY A 2 27.23 -15.63 -18.00
C GLY A 2 26.36 -14.46 -17.52
N THR A 3 26.35 -13.32 -18.23
CA THR A 3 25.58 -12.14 -17.78
C THR A 3 24.08 -12.38 -17.71
N VAL A 4 23.50 -13.07 -18.68
CA VAL A 4 22.06 -13.40 -18.68
C VAL A 4 21.72 -14.35 -17.52
N SER A 5 22.63 -15.26 -17.17
CA SER A 5 22.46 -16.08 -15.96
C SER A 5 22.41 -15.21 -14.71
N LYS A 6 23.34 -14.25 -14.56
CA LYS A 6 23.35 -13.34 -13.40
C LYS A 6 22.05 -12.54 -13.25
N ILE A 7 21.45 -12.13 -14.37
CA ILE A 7 20.13 -11.47 -14.37
C ILE A 7 19.05 -12.45 -13.89
N ARG A 8 19.04 -13.69 -14.41
CA ARG A 8 18.09 -14.72 -14.00
C ARG A 8 18.20 -15.04 -12.51
N ASP A 9 19.43 -15.12 -12.01
CA ASP A 9 19.70 -15.39 -10.60
C ASP A 9 19.24 -14.21 -9.74
N ALA A 10 19.47 -12.97 -10.18
CA ALA A 10 18.97 -11.77 -9.50
C ALA A 10 17.43 -11.72 -9.42
N ILE A 11 16.74 -12.15 -10.48
CA ILE A 11 15.27 -12.27 -10.50
C ILE A 11 14.80 -13.31 -9.48
N ARG A 12 15.43 -14.50 -9.47
CA ARG A 12 15.10 -15.58 -8.53
C ARG A 12 15.33 -15.18 -7.07
N GLU A 13 16.42 -14.48 -6.82
CA GLU A 13 16.82 -14.00 -5.50
C GLU A 13 16.15 -12.69 -5.10
N GLN A 14 15.33 -12.09 -5.98
CA GLN A 14 14.67 -10.80 -5.78
C GLN A 14 15.63 -9.71 -5.29
N ARG A 15 16.76 -9.57 -5.98
CA ARG A 15 17.80 -8.56 -5.67
C ARG A 15 18.05 -7.63 -6.85
N GLU A 16 18.56 -6.44 -6.55
CA GLU A 16 19.02 -5.53 -7.59
C GLU A 16 20.25 -6.08 -8.34
N ILE A 17 20.39 -5.68 -9.59
CA ILE A 17 21.56 -5.97 -10.41
C ILE A 17 21.77 -4.88 -11.46
N THR A 18 23.03 -4.50 -11.69
CA THR A 18 23.44 -3.66 -12.81
C THR A 18 24.47 -4.42 -13.64
N VAL A 19 24.22 -4.57 -14.94
CA VAL A 19 25.08 -5.33 -15.85
C VAL A 19 25.14 -4.70 -17.22
N GLN A 20 26.25 -4.96 -17.91
CA GLN A 20 26.39 -4.63 -19.33
C GLN A 20 26.12 -5.88 -20.17
N LEU A 21 25.28 -5.73 -21.19
CA LEU A 21 25.04 -6.78 -22.17
C LEU A 21 24.84 -6.19 -23.56
N ILE A 22 25.04 -7.03 -24.56
CA ILE A 22 24.72 -6.70 -25.94
C ILE A 22 23.25 -7.04 -26.18
N ASN A 23 22.49 -6.05 -26.64
CA ASN A 23 21.13 -6.23 -27.12
C ASN A 23 21.04 -5.95 -28.63
N TYR A 24 19.89 -6.28 -29.20
CA TYR A 24 19.60 -6.11 -30.61
C TYR A 24 18.26 -5.41 -30.78
N THR A 25 18.19 -4.45 -31.69
CA THR A 25 16.92 -3.83 -32.09
C THR A 25 16.09 -4.79 -32.94
N LYS A 26 14.83 -4.43 -33.22
CA LYS A 26 13.97 -5.18 -34.17
C LYS A 26 14.59 -5.33 -35.55
N SER A 27 15.39 -4.36 -36.00
CA SER A 27 16.12 -4.42 -37.28
C SER A 27 17.42 -5.24 -37.21
N GLY A 28 17.76 -5.78 -36.04
CA GLY A 28 19.00 -6.53 -35.81
C GLY A 28 20.23 -5.67 -35.53
N LYS A 29 20.09 -4.34 -35.36
CA LYS A 29 21.21 -3.48 -34.99
C LYS A 29 21.69 -3.84 -33.58
N LYS A 30 22.96 -4.18 -33.46
CA LYS A 30 23.64 -4.44 -32.20
C LYS A 30 23.86 -3.13 -31.45
N PHE A 31 23.58 -3.11 -30.15
CA PHE A 31 23.92 -2.00 -29.26
C PHE A 31 24.32 -2.50 -27.87
N TRP A 32 25.14 -1.73 -27.16
CA TRP A 32 25.52 -2.02 -25.79
C TRP A 32 24.49 -1.43 -24.84
N ASN A 33 23.92 -2.28 -23.99
CA ASN A 33 22.94 -1.89 -23.00
C ASN A 33 23.55 -1.99 -21.60
N LEU A 34 23.64 -0.86 -20.90
CA LEU A 34 23.80 -0.87 -19.45
C LEU A 34 22.40 -1.03 -18.84
N PHE A 35 22.14 -2.25 -18.37
CA PHE A 35 20.85 -2.64 -17.83
C PHE A 35 20.90 -2.66 -16.31
N HIS A 36 19.96 -1.95 -15.69
CA HIS A 36 19.71 -2.03 -14.27
C HIS A 36 18.33 -2.64 -14.02
N LEU A 37 18.27 -3.58 -13.09
CA LEU A 37 17.05 -4.24 -12.65
C LEU A 37 16.96 -4.13 -11.14
N GLN A 38 15.80 -3.71 -10.63
CA GLN A 38 15.52 -3.72 -9.19
C GLN A 38 14.10 -4.26 -8.91
N PRO A 39 13.92 -5.02 -7.82
CA PRO A 39 12.60 -5.43 -7.37
C PRO A 39 11.85 -4.25 -6.74
N MET A 40 10.57 -4.14 -7.04
CA MET A 40 9.62 -3.23 -6.39
C MET A 40 8.74 -4.06 -5.47
N ARG A 41 8.65 -3.64 -4.20
CA ARG A 41 7.88 -4.34 -3.15
C ARG A 41 6.69 -3.52 -2.72
N ASP A 42 5.61 -4.19 -2.37
CA ASP A 42 4.43 -3.57 -1.78
C ASP A 42 4.66 -3.18 -0.30
N GLN A 43 3.64 -2.64 0.36
CA GLN A 43 3.69 -2.25 1.77
C GLN A 43 3.87 -3.45 2.73
N LYS A 44 3.54 -4.68 2.27
CA LYS A 44 3.70 -5.92 3.02
C LYS A 44 5.12 -6.50 2.83
N GLY A 45 5.92 -5.92 1.93
CA GLY A 45 7.27 -6.37 1.60
C GLY A 45 7.32 -7.45 0.52
N GLU A 46 6.17 -7.80 -0.06
CA GLU A 46 6.07 -8.80 -1.12
C GLU A 46 6.46 -8.20 -2.47
N LEU A 47 7.10 -9.00 -3.31
CA LEU A 47 7.47 -8.56 -4.65
C LEU A 47 6.22 -8.30 -5.48
N GLN A 48 6.12 -7.10 -6.03
CA GLN A 48 4.99 -6.67 -6.86
C GLN A 48 5.39 -6.56 -8.32
N TYR A 49 6.49 -5.87 -8.59
CA TYR A 49 7.01 -5.63 -9.94
C TYR A 49 8.53 -5.66 -9.99
N PHE A 50 9.08 -5.59 -11.20
CA PHE A 50 10.48 -5.29 -11.42
C PHE A 50 10.61 -4.02 -12.25
N ILE A 51 11.53 -3.14 -11.85
CA ILE A 51 11.88 -1.94 -12.59
C ILE A 51 13.16 -2.24 -13.38
N GLY A 52 13.07 -2.14 -14.70
CA GLY A 52 14.19 -2.34 -15.62
C GLY A 52 14.52 -1.04 -16.35
N VAL A 53 15.71 -0.50 -16.14
CA VAL A 53 16.21 0.70 -16.83
C VAL A 53 17.29 0.29 -17.83
N GLN A 54 17.10 0.65 -19.10
CA GLN A 54 18.10 0.43 -20.16
C GLN A 54 18.74 1.75 -20.56
N LEU A 55 20.07 1.77 -20.66
CA LEU A 55 20.82 2.88 -21.24
C LEU A 55 21.69 2.36 -22.38
N ASP A 56 21.53 2.93 -23.57
CA ASP A 56 22.41 2.64 -24.71
C ASP A 56 23.78 3.31 -24.49
N GLY A 57 24.81 2.47 -24.41
CA GLY A 57 26.19 2.85 -24.18
C GLY A 57 27.10 2.72 -25.39
N SER A 58 26.54 2.53 -26.60
CA SER A 58 27.31 2.18 -27.80
C SER A 58 28.43 3.17 -28.15
N ASP A 59 28.28 4.45 -27.81
CA ASP A 59 29.27 5.50 -28.09
C ASP A 59 30.45 5.53 -27.09
N HIS A 60 30.34 4.83 -25.96
CA HIS A 60 31.30 4.89 -24.85
C HIS A 60 32.05 3.56 -24.63
N VAL A 61 32.02 2.69 -25.64
CA VAL A 61 32.63 1.36 -25.61
C VAL A 61 34.13 1.48 -25.86
N GLU A 62 34.95 0.90 -24.98
CA GLU A 62 36.38 0.75 -25.21
C GLU A 62 36.64 -0.36 -26.25
N PRO A 63 37.22 -0.05 -27.42
CA PRO A 63 37.36 -1.01 -28.52
C PRO A 63 38.16 -2.27 -28.14
N LEU A 64 39.17 -2.11 -27.27
CA LEU A 64 40.07 -3.18 -26.85
C LEU A 64 39.45 -4.11 -25.80
N ARG A 65 38.54 -3.60 -24.97
CA ARG A 65 37.92 -4.37 -23.88
C ARG A 65 36.51 -4.84 -24.21
N ASN A 66 35.91 -4.33 -25.30
CA ASN A 66 34.55 -4.63 -25.75
C ASN A 66 33.54 -4.52 -24.59
N ARG A 67 33.63 -3.40 -23.85
CA ARG A 67 32.75 -2.99 -22.74
C ARG A 67 32.84 -1.47 -22.59
N LEU A 68 31.91 -0.87 -21.85
CA LEU A 68 32.00 0.54 -21.48
C LEU A 68 33.29 0.82 -20.70
N SER A 69 33.84 2.02 -20.88
CA SER A 69 34.93 2.50 -20.00
C SER A 69 34.48 2.52 -18.54
N GLU A 70 35.40 2.25 -17.60
CA GLU A 70 35.06 2.17 -16.17
C GLU A 70 34.42 3.47 -15.64
N ARG A 71 34.88 4.63 -16.15
CA ARG A 71 34.31 5.93 -15.78
C ARG A 71 32.89 6.11 -16.33
N ALA A 72 32.67 5.76 -17.60
CA ALA A 72 31.34 5.82 -18.20
C ALA A 72 30.39 4.85 -17.50
N GLU A 73 30.84 3.62 -17.22
CA GLU A 73 30.06 2.62 -16.47
C GLU A 73 29.63 3.15 -15.10
N GLN A 74 30.54 3.74 -14.31
CA GLN A 74 30.20 4.27 -12.99
C GLN A 74 29.19 5.42 -13.05
N GLN A 75 29.37 6.35 -13.99
CA GLN A 75 28.45 7.48 -14.17
C GLN A 75 27.07 7.01 -14.64
N SER A 76 27.06 6.15 -15.65
CA SER A 76 25.83 5.56 -16.18
C SER A 76 25.14 4.67 -15.15
N ALA A 77 25.87 3.92 -14.32
CA ALA A 77 25.31 3.10 -13.24
C ALA A 77 24.57 3.95 -12.20
N LYS A 78 25.14 5.11 -11.83
CA LYS A 78 24.45 6.07 -10.95
C LYS A 78 23.18 6.61 -11.60
N LEU A 79 23.24 6.95 -12.89
CA LEU A 79 22.09 7.47 -13.63
C LEU A 79 20.94 6.46 -13.69
N VAL A 80 21.22 5.19 -14.05
CA VAL A 80 20.18 4.17 -14.18
C VAL A 80 19.58 3.79 -12.83
N LYS A 81 20.37 3.79 -11.75
CA LYS A 81 19.88 3.59 -10.38
C LYS A 81 18.96 4.73 -9.94
N ALA A 82 19.40 5.98 -10.09
CA ALA A 82 18.57 7.14 -9.76
C ALA A 82 17.29 7.18 -10.60
N THR A 83 17.36 6.78 -11.87
CA THR A 83 16.17 6.68 -12.73
C THR A 83 15.21 5.61 -12.20
N ALA A 84 15.72 4.47 -11.74
CA ALA A 84 14.90 3.40 -11.20
C ALA A 84 14.24 3.80 -9.86
N GLU A 85 14.96 4.51 -8.99
CA GLU A 85 14.42 5.08 -7.75
C GLU A 85 13.28 6.07 -8.04
N ASN A 86 13.45 6.97 -9.02
CA ASN A 86 12.39 7.91 -9.41
C ASN A 86 11.16 7.19 -9.97
N VAL A 87 11.36 6.11 -10.74
CA VAL A 87 10.26 5.29 -11.24
C VAL A 87 9.56 4.56 -10.09
N ASP A 88 10.31 3.98 -9.15
CA ASP A 88 9.78 3.30 -7.97
C ASP A 88 8.86 4.22 -7.17
N GLU A 89 9.29 5.46 -6.93
CA GLU A 89 8.48 6.45 -6.23
C GLU A 89 7.19 6.78 -7.01
N ALA A 90 7.31 7.05 -8.32
CA ALA A 90 6.17 7.43 -9.15
C ALA A 90 5.10 6.33 -9.28
N VAL A 91 5.50 5.06 -9.24
CA VAL A 91 4.56 3.93 -9.42
C VAL A 91 3.96 3.40 -8.11
N ARG A 92 4.37 3.91 -6.94
CA ARG A 92 3.77 3.54 -5.64
C ARG A 92 2.30 3.95 -5.49
N GLU A 93 1.87 4.96 -6.23
CA GLU A 93 0.48 5.42 -6.26
C GLU A 93 -0.44 4.52 -7.11
N LEU A 94 0.13 3.54 -7.82
CA LEU A 94 -0.67 2.58 -8.57
C LEU A 94 -1.37 1.60 -7.62
N PRO A 95 -2.55 1.07 -8.01
CA PRO A 95 -3.25 0.06 -7.23
C PRO A 95 -2.33 -1.12 -6.95
N ASP A 96 -2.32 -1.60 -5.70
CA ASP A 96 -1.46 -2.70 -5.34
C ASP A 96 -1.91 -3.99 -6.04
N ALA A 97 -1.10 -4.49 -6.97
CA ALA A 97 -1.36 -5.71 -7.74
C ALA A 97 -1.53 -6.97 -6.88
N ASN A 98 -1.01 -6.96 -5.65
CA ASN A 98 -1.14 -8.04 -4.69
C ASN A 98 -2.41 -7.91 -3.82
N SER A 99 -3.18 -6.82 -3.96
CA SER A 99 -4.44 -6.62 -3.22
C SER A 99 -5.45 -7.69 -3.57
N ARG A 100 -6.02 -8.32 -2.54
CA ARG A 100 -7.15 -9.24 -2.73
C ARG A 100 -8.47 -8.47 -2.71
N PRO A 101 -9.56 -9.00 -3.31
CA PRO A 101 -10.87 -8.38 -3.22
C PRO A 101 -11.30 -8.06 -1.79
N GLU A 102 -10.92 -8.89 -0.82
CA GLU A 102 -11.23 -8.70 0.60
C GLU A 102 -10.51 -7.47 1.20
N ASP A 103 -9.28 -7.19 0.75
CA ASP A 103 -8.48 -6.04 1.23
C ASP A 103 -9.15 -4.71 0.86
N LEU A 104 -9.85 -4.67 -0.29
CA LEU A 104 -10.57 -3.47 -0.76
C LEU A 104 -11.76 -3.10 0.14
N TRP A 105 -12.40 -4.11 0.75
CA TRP A 105 -13.58 -3.92 1.61
C TRP A 105 -13.23 -3.90 3.11
N ALA A 106 -11.97 -4.15 3.47
CA ALA A 106 -11.52 -4.25 4.86
C ALA A 106 -11.82 -2.98 5.70
N ILE A 107 -11.82 -1.81 5.06
CA ILE A 107 -12.16 -0.52 5.70
C ILE A 107 -13.66 -0.43 6.01
N HIS A 108 -14.50 -1.02 5.16
CA HIS A 108 -15.95 -1.04 5.30
C HIS A 108 -16.45 -2.20 6.17
N SER A 109 -15.63 -3.21 6.42
CA SER A 109 -15.95 -4.36 7.27
C SER A 109 -15.59 -4.18 8.74
N GLN A 110 -15.09 -3.00 9.14
CA GLN A 110 -14.77 -2.72 10.54
C GLN A 110 -16.04 -2.69 11.40
N PRO A 111 -16.05 -3.31 12.60
CA PRO A 111 -17.17 -3.20 13.53
C PRO A 111 -17.48 -1.73 13.85
N VAL A 112 -18.69 -1.28 13.51
CA VAL A 112 -19.16 0.06 13.86
C VAL A 112 -19.87 0.00 15.21
N PHE A 113 -19.32 0.68 16.20
CA PHE A 113 -19.96 0.83 17.51
C PHE A 113 -20.93 2.00 17.49
N PRO A 114 -22.16 1.85 18.03
CA PRO A 114 -23.11 2.96 18.16
C PRO A 114 -22.45 4.14 18.89
N ARG A 115 -22.37 5.29 18.22
CA ARG A 115 -21.87 6.52 18.84
C ARG A 115 -23.05 7.33 19.40
N PRO A 116 -22.88 8.00 20.55
CA PRO A 116 -23.91 8.91 21.04
C PRO A 116 -24.08 10.07 20.07
N HIS A 117 -25.32 10.56 19.94
CA HIS A 117 -25.59 11.78 19.18
C HIS A 117 -24.89 13.01 19.80
N LYS A 118 -24.72 13.06 21.13
CA LYS A 118 -23.94 14.09 21.85
C LYS A 118 -23.05 13.45 22.93
N ARG A 119 -21.76 13.28 22.63
CA ARG A 119 -20.80 12.64 23.54
C ARG A 119 -20.58 13.43 24.85
N ASP A 120 -20.71 14.74 24.81
CA ASP A 120 -20.42 15.62 25.96
C ASP A 120 -21.67 15.95 26.78
N SER A 121 -22.76 15.17 26.60
CA SER A 121 -24.01 15.35 27.35
C SER A 121 -24.00 14.62 28.69
N ILE A 122 -24.72 15.18 29.67
CA ILE A 122 -24.88 14.58 31.00
C ILE A 122 -25.59 13.22 30.90
N ALA A 123 -26.59 13.11 30.02
CA ALA A 123 -27.27 11.86 29.72
C ALA A 123 -26.30 10.78 29.21
N TRP A 124 -25.37 11.13 28.30
CA TRP A 124 -24.35 10.18 27.86
C TRP A 124 -23.37 9.78 28.97
N ALA A 125 -23.00 10.72 29.84
CA ALA A 125 -22.17 10.42 30.99
C ALA A 125 -22.86 9.44 31.96
N ALA A 126 -24.18 9.54 32.13
CA ALA A 126 -24.97 8.60 32.94
C ALA A 126 -24.99 7.19 32.31
N ILE A 127 -25.21 7.10 31.00
CA ILE A 127 -25.15 5.86 30.23
C ILE A 127 -23.75 5.20 30.33
N ARG A 128 -22.68 5.99 30.20
CA ARG A 128 -21.31 5.49 30.36
C ARG A 128 -21.05 4.88 31.73
N LYS A 129 -21.54 5.50 32.81
CA LYS A 129 -21.33 4.98 34.18
C LYS A 129 -21.91 3.58 34.37
N ILE A 130 -22.97 3.22 33.65
CA ILE A 130 -23.57 1.87 33.69
C ILE A 130 -22.69 0.92 32.87
N THR A 131 -22.34 1.31 31.64
CA THR A 131 -21.51 0.46 30.77
C THR A 131 -20.10 0.21 31.32
N GLU A 132 -19.51 1.18 32.03
CA GLU A 132 -18.20 1.05 32.70
C GLU A 132 -18.21 0.00 33.83
N ARG A 133 -19.39 -0.33 34.38
CA ARG A 133 -19.56 -1.42 35.37
C ARG A 133 -19.61 -2.80 34.72
N GLY A 134 -19.52 -2.88 33.38
CA GLY A 134 -19.66 -4.11 32.60
C GLY A 134 -21.11 -4.52 32.36
N GLU A 135 -22.09 -3.69 32.76
CA GLU A 135 -23.51 -3.95 32.55
C GLU A 135 -23.92 -3.60 31.11
N LYS A 136 -24.69 -4.49 30.47
CA LYS A 136 -25.24 -4.23 29.13
C LYS A 136 -26.55 -3.46 29.27
N ILE A 137 -26.58 -2.26 28.72
CA ILE A 137 -27.78 -1.42 28.73
C ILE A 137 -28.92 -2.09 27.94
N GLY A 138 -30.10 -2.08 28.54
CA GLY A 138 -31.32 -2.69 28.03
C GLY A 138 -32.55 -1.97 28.56
N LEU A 139 -33.74 -2.39 28.13
CA LEU A 139 -35.02 -1.72 28.44
C LEU A 139 -35.31 -1.60 29.94
N ASN A 140 -34.81 -2.53 30.75
CA ASN A 140 -34.95 -2.53 32.21
C ASN A 140 -34.26 -1.34 32.91
N HIS A 141 -33.37 -0.62 32.22
CA HIS A 141 -32.70 0.56 32.77
C HIS A 141 -33.51 1.85 32.55
N PHE A 142 -34.57 1.79 31.75
CA PHE A 142 -35.30 2.97 31.30
C PHE A 142 -36.76 2.95 31.76
N LYS A 143 -37.23 4.11 32.21
CA LYS A 143 -38.63 4.38 32.51
C LYS A 143 -39.22 5.27 31.41
N PRO A 144 -40.29 4.85 30.70
CA PRO A 144 -40.92 5.71 29.71
C PRO A 144 -41.57 6.92 30.36
N ILE A 145 -41.27 8.11 29.83
CA ILE A 145 -41.89 9.38 30.22
C ILE A 145 -43.07 9.67 29.29
N ARG A 146 -42.84 9.70 27.97
CA ARG A 146 -43.85 10.09 26.98
C ARG A 146 -43.53 9.56 25.58
N PRO A 147 -44.53 9.15 24.77
CA PRO A 147 -44.31 8.86 23.35
C PRO A 147 -43.92 10.12 22.56
N LEU A 148 -42.95 9.98 21.66
CA LEU A 148 -42.51 11.03 20.74
C LEU A 148 -43.02 10.80 19.31
N GLY A 149 -43.30 9.55 18.93
CA GLY A 149 -43.86 9.21 17.61
C GLY A 149 -43.88 7.71 17.34
N CYS A 150 -44.49 7.33 16.22
CA CYS A 150 -44.49 5.95 15.72
C CYS A 150 -44.28 5.96 14.20
N GLY A 151 -43.53 4.98 13.69
CA GLY A 151 -43.33 4.74 12.26
C GLY A 151 -43.09 3.25 11.97
N ASP A 152 -42.68 2.93 10.75
CA ASP A 152 -42.56 1.54 10.27
C ASP A 152 -41.50 0.72 11.05
N THR A 153 -40.49 1.38 11.62
CA THR A 153 -39.45 0.75 12.46
C THR A 153 -39.86 0.64 13.95
N GLY A 154 -41.04 1.14 14.33
CA GLY A 154 -41.58 1.06 15.69
C GLY A 154 -41.85 2.42 16.35
N SER A 155 -42.06 2.39 17.66
CA SER A 155 -42.45 3.56 18.47
C SER A 155 -41.27 4.17 19.21
N VAL A 156 -41.14 5.49 19.12
CA VAL A 156 -40.11 6.27 19.82
C VAL A 156 -40.70 6.86 21.10
N HIS A 157 -40.02 6.62 22.22
CA HIS A 157 -40.40 7.17 23.52
C HIS A 157 -39.28 8.03 24.08
N LEU A 158 -39.65 9.13 24.73
CA LEU A 158 -38.80 9.81 25.68
C LEU A 158 -38.76 8.97 26.95
N VAL A 159 -37.56 8.66 27.41
CA VAL A 159 -37.32 7.79 28.56
C VAL A 159 -36.38 8.48 29.55
N GLU A 160 -36.49 8.09 30.80
CA GLU A 160 -35.57 8.43 31.88
C GLU A 160 -34.76 7.20 32.25
N LEU A 161 -33.45 7.35 32.40
CA LEU A 161 -32.56 6.37 32.97
C LEU A 161 -32.79 6.29 34.49
N ILE A 162 -33.17 5.11 34.95
CA ILE A 162 -33.58 4.87 36.33
C ILE A 162 -32.41 5.17 37.27
N GLY A 163 -32.67 6.01 38.27
CA GLY A 163 -31.69 6.35 39.31
C GLY A 163 -30.71 7.46 38.95
N SER A 164 -30.76 8.04 37.75
CA SER A 164 -29.90 9.17 37.36
C SER A 164 -30.62 10.50 37.15
N GLY A 165 -31.95 10.51 37.03
CA GLY A 165 -32.70 11.74 36.74
C GLY A 165 -32.35 12.33 35.36
N GLN A 166 -31.96 11.48 34.40
CA GLN A 166 -31.48 11.82 33.06
C GLN A 166 -32.20 11.00 32.01
#